data_AF-A0A167N0H5-F1
#
_entry.id   AF-A0A167N0H5-F1
#
_cell.length_a   1.000
_cell.length_b   1.000
_cell.length_c   1.000
_cell.angle_alpha   90.00
_cell.angle_beta   90.00
_cell.angle_gamma   90.00
#
_symmetry.space_group_name_H-M   'P 1'
#
loop_
_entity.id
_entity.type
_entity.pdbx_description
1 polymer ?
#
loop_
_entity_poly.entity_id
_entity_poly.type
_entity_poly.pdbx_seq_one_letter_code
_entity_poly.pdbx_strand_id
1 'polypeptide(L)'
;MENFVLIVGMVLVIINIMVSVLIFRRDDIEKFQKIAQTIIVWLIPFVSGIGLWMFYRGQDQENKPGYKRPFGGGTVDSAGSGN
;
A
#
# COMPACT_ATOMS: atom_id res chain seq x y z
N MET A 1 -9.23 -22.40 -7.36
CA MET A 1 -8.39 -21.54 -6.50
C MET A 1 -6.91 -21.76 -6.79
N GLU A 2 -6.40 -23.00 -6.80
CA GLU A 2 -4.98 -23.28 -7.10
C GLU A 2 -4.50 -22.72 -8.45
N ASN A 3 -5.22 -22.96 -9.55
CA ASN A 3 -4.82 -22.47 -10.86
C ASN A 3 -4.70 -20.93 -10.90
N PHE A 4 -5.56 -20.22 -10.18
CA PHE A 4 -5.52 -18.76 -10.08
C PHE A 4 -4.27 -18.27 -9.33
N VAL A 5 -3.95 -18.91 -8.20
CA VAL A 5 -2.73 -18.60 -7.43
C VAL A 5 -1.47 -18.86 -8.25
N LEU A 6 -1.45 -19.96 -9.01
CA LEU A 6 -0.33 -20.30 -9.90
C LEU A 6 -0.17 -19.29 -11.05
N ILE A 7 -1.27 -18.86 -11.66
CA ILE A 7 -1.25 -17.83 -12.71
C ILE A 7 -0.72 -16.50 -12.16
N VAL A 8 -1.22 -16.06 -10.99
CA VAL A 8 -0.75 -14.83 -10.33
C VAL A 8 0.73 -14.94 -9.98
N GLY A 9 1.17 -16.09 -9.45
CA GLY A 9 2.58 -16.36 -9.15
C GLY A 9 3.47 -16.27 -10.39
N MET A 10 3.07 -16.88 -11.52
CA MET A 10 3.82 -16.80 -12.78
C MET A 10 3.93 -15.38 -13.31
N VAL A 11 2.84 -14.61 -13.27
CA VAL A 11 2.85 -13.20 -13.69
C VAL A 11 3.83 -12.38 -12.84
N LEU A 12 3.84 -12.60 -11.51
CA LEU A 12 4.80 -11.95 -10.62
C LEU A 12 6.24 -12.32 -10.96
N VAL A 13 6.53 -13.58 -11.26
CA VAL A 13 7.88 -14.03 -11.66
C VAL A 13 8.32 -13.43 -12.98
N ILE A 14 7.44 -13.35 -13.99
CA ILE A 14 7.76 -12.75 -15.30
C ILE A 14 8.06 -11.25 -15.14
N ILE A 15 7.24 -10.53 -14.35
CA ILE A 15 7.48 -9.12 -14.04
C ILE A 15 8.82 -8.96 -13.30
N ASN A 16 9.15 -9.85 -12.36
CA ASN A 16 10.44 -9.88 -11.67
C ASN A 16 11.63 -9.92 -12.64
N ILE A 17 11.55 -10.84 -13.60
CA ILE A 17 12.61 -11.06 -14.59
C ILE A 17 12.71 -9.86 -15.53
N MET A 18 11.59 -9.38 -16.08
CA MET A 18 11.57 -8.22 -16.99
C MET A 18 12.15 -6.98 -16.34
N VAL A 19 11.73 -6.68 -15.11
CA VAL A 19 12.21 -5.51 -14.35
C VAL A 19 13.71 -5.64 -14.08
N SER A 20 14.18 -6.81 -13.65
CA SER A 20 15.60 -7.08 -13.44
C SER A 20 16.43 -6.87 -14.71
N VAL A 21 15.94 -7.33 -15.87
CA VAL A 21 16.58 -7.13 -17.18
C VAL A 21 16.60 -5.66 -17.60
N LEU A 22 15.49 -4.94 -17.44
CA LEU A 22 15.38 -3.51 -17.79
C LEU A 22 16.33 -2.65 -16.95
N ILE A 23 16.45 -2.98 -15.67
CA ILE A 23 17.44 -2.36 -14.80
C ILE A 23 18.81 -2.71 -15.34
N PHE A 24 19.18 -3.98 -15.50
CA PHE A 24 20.52 -4.38 -15.93
C PHE A 24 20.96 -3.67 -17.22
N ARG A 25 20.05 -3.47 -18.18
CA ARG A 25 20.29 -2.75 -19.46
C ARG A 25 20.53 -1.24 -19.38
N ARG A 26 20.34 -0.59 -18.23
CA ARG A 26 20.58 0.86 -18.08
C ARG A 26 22.02 1.15 -17.68
N ASP A 27 22.87 1.48 -18.65
CA ASP A 27 24.30 1.73 -18.40
C ASP A 27 24.60 3.16 -17.88
N ASP A 28 23.59 4.04 -17.83
CA ASP A 28 23.75 5.46 -17.51
C ASP A 28 23.61 5.81 -16.00
N ILE A 29 23.44 4.82 -15.12
CA ILE A 29 23.17 5.05 -13.69
C ILE A 29 24.21 4.31 -12.83
N GLU A 30 24.77 4.99 -11.84
CA GLU A 30 25.70 4.40 -10.88
C GLU A 30 25.11 3.12 -10.25
N LYS A 31 25.92 2.05 -10.19
CA LYS A 31 25.46 0.71 -9.78
C LYS A 31 24.70 0.71 -8.45
N PHE A 32 25.10 1.56 -7.50
CA PHE A 32 24.45 1.67 -6.20
C PHE A 32 23.03 2.26 -6.30
N GLN A 33 22.86 3.38 -7.01
CA GLN A 33 21.57 4.02 -7.21
C GLN A 33 20.60 3.11 -7.98
N LYS A 34 21.14 2.38 -8.96
CA LYS A 34 20.43 1.39 -9.75
C LYS A 34 19.86 0.26 -8.90
N ILE A 35 20.64 -0.28 -7.96
CA ILE A 35 20.21 -1.31 -7.01
C ILE A 35 19.18 -0.75 -6.02
N ALA A 36 19.43 0.43 -5.45
CA ALA A 36 18.50 1.07 -4.52
C ALA A 36 17.14 1.35 -5.18
N GLN A 37 17.13 1.89 -6.40
CA GLN A 37 15.91 2.19 -7.14
C GLN A 37 15.13 0.92 -7.49
N THR A 38 15.84 -0.17 -7.77
CA THR A 38 15.24 -1.50 -7.94
C THR A 38 14.51 -1.91 -6.67
N ILE A 39 15.21 -1.93 -5.54
CA ILE A 39 14.65 -2.33 -4.24
C ILE A 39 13.44 -1.47 -3.86
N ILE A 40 13.49 -0.16 -4.11
CA ILE A 40 12.37 0.75 -3.83
C ILE A 40 11.15 0.42 -4.69
N VAL A 41 11.31 0.20 -6.00
CA VAL A 41 10.21 -0.20 -6.90
C VAL A 41 9.58 -1.53 -6.45
N TRP A 42 10.38 -2.44 -5.89
CA TRP A 42 9.89 -3.68 -5.29
C TRP A 42 9.12 -3.46 -4.00
N LEU A 43 9.57 -2.56 -3.12
CA LEU A 43 8.97 -2.34 -1.80
C LEU A 43 7.68 -1.53 -1.85
N ILE A 44 7.57 -0.56 -2.77
CA ILE A 44 6.39 0.31 -2.91
C ILE A 44 5.07 -0.48 -2.95
N PRO A 45 4.86 -1.48 -3.84
CA PRO A 45 3.59 -2.19 -3.91
C PRO A 45 3.22 -2.92 -2.62
N PHE A 46 4.19 -3.46 -1.87
CA PHE A 46 3.92 -4.08 -0.57
C PHE A 46 3.55 -3.05 0.50
N VAL A 47 4.32 -1.96 0.59
CA VAL A 47 4.07 -0.88 1.55
C VAL A 47 2.72 -0.22 1.26
N SER A 48 2.41 0.03 -0.01
CA SER A 48 1.12 0.58 -0.46
C SER A 48 -0.03 -0.37 -0.15
N GLY A 49 0.13 -1.68 -0.39
CA GLY A 49 -0.90 -2.68 -0.06
C GLY A 49 -1.18 -2.76 1.45
N ILE A 50 -0.13 -2.80 2.27
CA ILE A 50 -0.26 -2.82 3.74
C ILE A 50 -0.89 -1.52 4.24
N GLY A 51 -0.41 -0.37 3.76
CA GLY A 51 -0.93 0.95 4.16
C GLY A 51 -2.39 1.12 3.79
N LEU A 52 -2.78 0.70 2.59
CA LEU A 52 -4.17 0.73 2.14
C LEU A 52 -5.06 -0.21 2.97
N TRP A 53 -4.58 -1.40 3.30
CA TRP A 53 -5.30 -2.33 4.16
C TRP A 53 -5.50 -1.78 5.58
N MET A 54 -4.46 -1.20 6.19
CA MET A 54 -4.55 -0.54 7.49
C MET A 54 -5.54 0.62 7.48
N PHE A 55 -5.52 1.43 6.42
CA PHE A 55 -6.43 2.56 6.25
C PHE A 55 -7.89 2.11 6.15
N TYR A 56 -8.19 1.10 5.32
CA TYR A 56 -9.55 0.55 5.23
C TYR A 56 -10.00 -0.09 6.54
N ARG A 57 -9.12 -0.84 7.21
CA ARG A 57 -9.43 -1.45 8.51
C ARG A 57 -9.76 -0.42 9.58
N GLY A 58 -9.12 0.75 9.54
CA GLY A 58 -9.47 1.88 10.42
C GLY A 58 -10.89 2.37 10.17
N GLN A 59 -11.27 2.55 8.91
CA GLN A 59 -12.61 2.99 8.53
C GLN A 59 -13.71 1.97 8.87
N ASP A 60 -13.45 0.68 8.70
CA ASP A 60 -14.39 -0.39 9.07
C ASP A 60 -14.67 -0.45 10.58
N GLN A 61 -13.74 0.05 11.40
CA GLN A 61 -13.96 0.21 12.84
C GLN A 61 -14.75 1.49 13.15
N GLU A 62 -14.50 2.58 12.41
CA GLU A 62 -15.21 3.86 12.55
C GLU A 62 -16.69 3.81 12.12
N ASN A 63 -17.03 2.98 11.13
CA ASN A 63 -18.40 2.87 10.59
C ASN A 63 -19.34 1.95 11.41
N LYS A 64 -18.90 1.47 12.58
CA LYS A 64 -19.75 0.66 13.47
C LYS A 64 -20.69 1.55 14.29
N PRO A 65 -22.00 1.23 14.38
CA PRO A 65 -22.93 1.97 15.22
C PRO A 65 -22.47 1.87 16.68
N GLY A 66 -22.01 2.99 17.24
CA GLY A 66 -21.48 3.09 18.61
C GLY A 66 -19.97 3.32 18.73
N TYR A 67 -19.22 3.44 17.63
CA TYR A 67 -17.79 3.75 17.69
C TYR A 67 -17.56 5.22 18.12
N LYS A 68 -17.04 5.41 19.35
CA LYS A 68 -16.56 6.71 19.82
C LYS A 68 -15.10 6.88 19.39
N ARG A 69 -14.85 7.68 18.35
CA ARG A 69 -13.49 8.11 17.96
C ARG A 69 -12.80 8.76 19.19
N PRO A 70 -11.61 8.29 19.62
CA PRO A 70 -10.77 9.05 20.54
C PRO A 70 -10.33 10.32 19.82
N PHE A 71 -10.79 11.48 20.28
CA PHE A 71 -10.59 12.74 19.58
C PHE A 71 -9.15 13.25 19.69
N GLY A 72 -8.52 13.38 18.51
CA GLY A 72 -7.58 14.43 18.13
C GLY A 72 -8.02 15.16 16.85
N GLY A 73 -9.30 15.06 16.47
CA GLY A 73 -9.85 15.60 15.22
C GLY A 73 -11.05 16.50 15.46
N GLY A 74 -10.82 17.70 15.99
CA GLY A 74 -11.75 18.83 15.98
C GLY A 74 -13.09 18.64 16.72
N THR A 75 -13.20 19.21 17.91
CA THR A 75 -14.49 19.41 18.60
C THR A 75 -15.32 20.44 17.83
N VAL A 76 -16.41 20.01 17.21
CA VAL A 76 -17.55 20.89 16.93
C VAL A 76 -18.59 20.63 18.00
N ASP A 77 -18.48 21.39 19.09
CA ASP A 77 -19.54 21.51 20.07
C ASP A 77 -20.74 22.17 19.37
N SER A 78 -21.65 21.35 18.87
CA SER A 78 -22.99 21.83 18.55
C SER A 78 -23.71 22.02 19.89
N ALA A 79 -23.50 23.20 20.48
CA ALA A 79 -24.38 23.77 21.48
C ALA A 79 -25.75 24.04 20.83
N GLY A 80 -26.52 22.98 20.63
CA GLY A 80 -27.85 22.98 20.05
C GLY A 80 -28.90 22.94 21.16
N SER A 81 -29.36 24.14 21.50
CA SER A 81 -30.64 24.49 22.14
C SER A 81 -31.75 23.42 22.08
N GLY A 82 -32.44 23.18 23.20
CA GLY A 82 -33.70 22.43 23.20
C GLY A 82 -34.35 22.27 24.58
N ASN A 83 -35.14 23.30 24.96
CA ASN A 83 -36.22 23.38 25.96
C ASN A 83 -36.01 22.88 27.40
#